data_AF-A0A428PVI3-F1
#
_entry.id   AF-A0A428PVI3-F1
#
_cell.length_a   1.000
_cell.length_b   1.000
_cell.length_c   1.000
_cell.angle_alpha   90.00
_cell.angle_beta   90.00
_cell.angle_gamma   90.00
#
_symmetry.space_group_name_H-M   'P 1'
#
loop_
_entity.id
_entity.type
_entity.pdbx_description
1 polymer ?
#
loop_
_entity_poly.entity_id
_entity_poly.type
_entity_poly.pdbx_seq_one_letter_code
_entity_poly.pdbx_strand_id
1 'polypeptide(L)'
;MASSWIRDFSHVQLSYRPTPFLPDWLPRAVGYDAALKSAPIETSNRQTGELGICGMEVDIVKECQRAWYMLPGSVAYQKDWDAILPIFFRASRPTGSSSDGEPEVQFNRAVRMSNDPEWNLPYNLKYGAPKTMKEAIWRTIIGDEIFQIAQRAPDYCSRLFDGYIDVVLGQTGHYKVPDDADTTLEKELALFSKFQRRMDTVLYRRSAFSTSDGWIGVGPDDMKAGDIIVLLSGGDVPHVLRSCECGNHYWLIGECYVEGIMYGELMNALKKESGVEGKIFRIR
;
A
#
# COMPACT_ATOMS: atom_id res chain seq x y z
N MET A 1 -1.77 16.29 -15.64
CA MET A 1 -0.60 16.67 -14.81
C MET A 1 -0.55 15.66 -13.68
N ALA A 2 0.41 14.73 -13.72
CA ALA A 2 0.52 13.67 -12.73
C ALA A 2 1.31 14.20 -11.52
N SER A 3 0.61 14.45 -10.42
CA SER A 3 1.20 14.83 -9.13
C SER A 3 1.86 13.63 -8.47
N SER A 4 3.04 13.79 -7.85
CA SER A 4 3.79 12.69 -7.21
C SER A 4 2.92 11.87 -6.24
N TRP A 5 2.77 10.58 -6.52
CA TRP A 5 1.63 9.74 -6.07
C TRP A 5 1.79 9.08 -4.69
N ILE A 6 2.93 9.28 -4.05
CA ILE A 6 3.10 9.22 -2.59
C ILE A 6 3.77 10.55 -2.28
N ARG A 7 3.05 11.48 -1.64
CA ARG A 7 3.65 12.76 -1.22
C ARG A 7 4.93 12.43 -0.46
N ASP A 8 6.01 13.15 -0.73
CA ASP A 8 7.21 13.04 0.08
C ASP A 8 6.90 13.52 1.50
N PHE A 9 6.56 12.59 2.39
CA PHE A 9 6.20 12.89 3.77
C PHE A 9 7.42 13.18 4.66
N SER A 10 8.65 13.05 4.13
CA SER A 10 9.88 13.37 4.87
C SER A 10 10.01 14.87 5.18
N HIS A 11 9.30 15.71 4.43
CA HIS A 11 9.29 17.17 4.60
C HIS A 11 8.16 17.71 5.51
N VAL A 12 7.28 16.85 6.04
CA VAL A 12 6.24 17.30 6.97
C VAL A 12 6.84 17.44 8.37
N GLN A 13 7.57 18.54 8.58
CA GLN A 13 7.80 19.05 9.93
C GLN A 13 6.43 19.39 10.54
N LEU A 14 6.14 18.76 11.68
CA LEU A 14 5.00 19.06 12.54
C LEU A 14 5.04 20.52 12.97
N SER A 15 4.32 21.39 12.26
CA SER A 15 3.79 22.62 12.83
C SER A 15 2.50 22.95 12.12
N TYR A 16 1.39 22.80 12.86
CA TYR A 16 0.00 23.08 12.46
C TYR A 16 -0.69 21.95 11.67
N ARG A 17 -1.61 21.23 12.34
CA ARG A 17 -2.79 20.62 11.68
C ARG A 17 -3.91 21.67 11.71
N PRO A 18 -4.14 22.45 10.65
CA PRO A 18 -5.43 23.10 10.47
C PRO A 18 -6.44 22.05 9.96
N THR A 19 -7.67 22.10 10.49
CA THR A 19 -8.98 21.73 9.90
C THR A 19 -9.02 20.87 8.63
N PRO A 20 -9.97 19.90 8.52
CA PRO A 20 -9.90 18.74 7.61
C PRO A 20 -9.58 19.19 6.18
N PHE A 21 -8.30 19.09 5.83
CA PHE A 21 -7.80 19.61 4.58
C PHE A 21 -8.00 18.55 3.51
N LEU A 22 -9.16 18.64 2.87
CA LEU A 22 -9.38 18.34 1.45
C LEU A 22 -9.26 19.65 0.64
N PRO A 23 -8.09 20.32 0.54
CA PRO A 23 -7.97 21.51 -0.32
C PRO A 23 -7.92 21.13 -1.79
N ASP A 24 -7.45 19.91 -2.08
CA ASP A 24 -7.14 19.45 -3.43
C ASP A 24 -8.28 18.65 -4.05
N TRP A 25 -9.34 18.39 -3.28
CA TRP A 25 -10.52 17.68 -3.74
C TRP A 25 -11.49 18.68 -4.40
N LEU A 26 -11.18 19.05 -5.65
CA LEU A 26 -12.07 19.89 -6.46
C LEU A 26 -13.34 19.10 -6.78
N PRO A 27 -14.53 19.46 -6.24
CA PRO A 27 -15.77 18.77 -6.57
C PRO A 27 -16.12 18.87 -8.06
N ARG A 28 -15.53 19.83 -8.78
CA ARG A 28 -15.66 20.00 -10.24
C ARG A 28 -14.88 18.96 -11.06
N ALA A 29 -13.89 18.28 -10.46
CA ALA A 29 -13.14 17.19 -11.08
C ALA A 29 -13.79 15.81 -10.82
N VAL A 30 -14.74 15.73 -9.88
CA VAL A 30 -15.59 14.56 -9.63
C VAL A 30 -16.66 14.53 -10.72
N GLY A 31 -16.23 14.17 -11.94
CA GLY A 31 -17.14 13.83 -13.02
C GLY A 31 -17.98 12.61 -12.64
N TYR A 32 -19.16 12.51 -13.22
CA TYR A 32 -19.97 11.30 -13.19
C TYR A 32 -19.13 10.11 -13.67
N ASP A 33 -18.81 9.17 -12.77
CA ASP A 33 -18.19 7.91 -13.19
C ASP A 33 -19.30 6.95 -13.61
N ALA A 34 -19.57 6.95 -14.92
CA ALA A 34 -20.58 6.07 -15.52
C ALA A 34 -20.32 4.58 -15.24
N ALA A 35 -19.09 4.20 -14.87
CA ALA A 35 -18.77 2.81 -14.53
C ALA A 35 -19.33 2.38 -13.16
N LEU A 36 -19.57 3.32 -12.23
CA LEU A 36 -20.01 3.02 -10.86
C LEU A 36 -21.53 3.05 -10.69
N LYS A 37 -22.29 3.45 -11.72
CA LYS A 37 -23.76 3.60 -11.69
C LYS A 37 -24.31 4.43 -10.51
N SER A 38 -23.49 5.28 -9.90
CA SER A 38 -23.86 6.06 -8.73
C SER A 38 -23.52 7.54 -8.94
N ALA A 39 -24.51 8.40 -8.67
CA ALA A 39 -24.36 9.85 -8.75
C ALA A 39 -23.85 10.42 -7.41
N PRO A 40 -23.00 11.46 -7.41
CA PRO A 40 -22.62 12.17 -6.18
C PRO A 40 -23.86 12.79 -5.50
N ILE A 41 -23.82 12.96 -4.16
CA ILE A 41 -24.91 13.64 -3.43
C ILE A 41 -25.04 15.08 -3.96
N GLU A 42 -26.24 15.43 -4.42
CA GLU A 42 -26.59 16.81 -4.80
C GLU A 42 -26.25 17.78 -3.67
N THR A 43 -25.63 18.91 -4.02
CA THR A 43 -25.20 19.93 -3.07
C THR A 43 -26.31 20.47 -2.16
N SER A 44 -27.57 20.39 -2.61
CA SER A 44 -28.80 20.75 -1.89
C SER A 44 -29.09 19.88 -0.66
N ASN A 45 -28.62 18.62 -0.62
CA ASN A 45 -28.90 17.65 0.44
C ASN A 45 -27.74 17.44 1.42
N ARG A 46 -26.68 18.26 1.37
CA ARG A 46 -25.51 18.12 2.25
C ARG A 46 -25.78 18.72 3.63
N GLN A 47 -25.61 17.92 4.68
CA GLN A 47 -25.49 18.44 6.04
C GLN A 47 -24.17 19.21 6.18
N THR A 48 -24.18 20.32 6.90
CA THR A 48 -22.97 21.14 7.12
C THR A 48 -21.89 20.32 7.83
N GLY A 49 -20.68 20.26 7.26
CA GLY A 49 -19.55 19.49 7.80
C GLY A 49 -19.48 18.03 7.31
N GLU A 50 -20.28 17.64 6.33
CA GLU A 50 -20.27 16.28 5.76
C GLU A 50 -20.01 16.30 4.25
N LEU A 51 -19.12 15.40 3.81
CA LEU A 51 -18.78 15.22 2.41
C LEU A 51 -19.25 13.86 1.90
N GLY A 52 -20.28 13.84 1.08
CA GLY A 52 -20.74 12.65 0.37
C GLY A 52 -19.93 12.39 -0.90
N ILE A 53 -19.18 11.29 -0.92
CA ILE A 53 -18.32 10.88 -2.03
C ILE A 53 -18.80 9.54 -2.56
N CYS A 54 -19.03 9.46 -3.86
CA CYS A 54 -19.23 8.18 -4.55
C CYS A 54 -17.92 7.39 -4.57
N GLY A 55 -17.97 6.08 -4.41
CA GLY A 55 -16.80 5.22 -4.57
C GLY A 55 -17.18 3.74 -4.57
N MET A 56 -16.17 2.90 -4.56
CA MET A 56 -16.30 1.45 -4.45
C MET A 56 -15.58 0.96 -3.20
N GLU A 57 -16.23 0.07 -2.44
CA GLU A 57 -15.57 -0.72 -1.41
C GLU A 57 -14.74 -1.82 -2.06
N VAL A 58 -13.45 -1.86 -1.73
CA VAL A 58 -12.51 -2.85 -2.27
C VAL A 58 -12.49 -4.06 -1.37
N ASP A 59 -12.08 -3.88 -0.12
CA ASP A 59 -11.91 -4.94 0.87
C ASP A 59 -11.69 -4.35 2.28
N ILE A 60 -11.68 -5.21 3.30
CA ILE A 60 -11.49 -4.88 4.70
C ILE A 60 -10.08 -5.24 5.13
N VAL A 61 -9.42 -4.32 5.85
CA VAL A 61 -8.11 -4.54 6.48
C VAL A 61 -8.24 -5.66 7.51
N LYS A 62 -7.53 -6.75 7.30
CA LYS A 62 -7.50 -7.93 8.18
C LYS A 62 -6.44 -7.77 9.26
N GLU A 63 -5.23 -7.42 8.85
CA GLU A 63 -4.08 -7.24 9.73
C GLU A 63 -3.32 -5.97 9.31
N CYS A 64 -2.79 -5.23 10.27
CA CYS A 64 -1.91 -4.10 10.01
C CYS A 64 -0.91 -3.92 11.14
N GLN A 65 0.32 -3.54 10.80
CA GLN A 65 1.38 -3.24 11.77
C GLN A 65 2.23 -2.09 11.24
N ARG A 66 2.69 -1.23 12.16
CA ARG A 66 3.60 -0.14 11.81
C ARG A 66 4.85 -0.70 11.15
N ALA A 67 5.25 -0.12 10.03
CA ALA A 67 6.44 -0.49 9.28
C ALA A 67 7.73 0.04 9.92
N TRP A 68 7.64 0.66 11.09
CA TRP A 68 8.74 1.35 11.75
C TRP A 68 8.59 1.34 13.28
N TYR A 69 9.72 1.49 13.96
CA TYR A 69 9.79 1.76 15.39
C TYR A 69 10.81 2.87 15.69
N MET A 70 10.59 3.59 16.79
CA MET A 70 11.58 4.48 17.37
C MET A 70 12.24 3.77 18.54
N LEU A 71 13.57 3.75 18.56
CA LEU A 71 14.31 3.25 19.71
C LEU A 71 14.09 4.20 20.90
N PRO A 72 13.80 3.69 22.10
CA PRO A 72 13.71 4.53 23.30
C PRO A 72 14.97 5.38 23.47
N GLY A 73 14.80 6.70 23.56
CA GLY A 73 15.90 7.66 23.69
C GLY A 73 16.59 8.05 22.38
N SER A 74 16.12 7.61 21.22
CA SER A 74 16.61 8.01 19.90
C SER A 74 15.55 8.79 19.12
N VAL A 75 16.00 9.72 18.26
CA VAL A 75 15.15 10.41 17.26
C VAL A 75 15.20 9.68 15.90
N ALA A 76 15.98 8.61 15.79
CA ALA A 76 16.11 7.83 14.56
C ALA A 76 15.05 6.73 14.47
N TYR A 77 14.36 6.68 13.33
CA TYR A 77 13.39 5.65 12.97
C TYR A 77 14.11 4.46 12.36
N GLN A 78 13.69 3.25 12.69
CA GLN A 78 14.13 2.01 12.05
C GLN A 78 12.95 1.27 11.45
N LYS A 79 13.16 0.62 10.30
CA LYS A 79 12.14 -0.20 9.65
C LYS A 79 11.95 -1.50 10.41
N ASP A 80 10.71 -1.91 10.57
CA ASP A 80 10.35 -3.13 11.27
C ASP A 80 10.04 -4.25 10.27
N TRP A 81 11.08 -4.86 9.71
CA TRP A 81 10.90 -5.98 8.77
C TRP A 81 10.28 -7.21 9.44
N ASP A 82 10.51 -7.38 10.75
CA ASP A 82 9.92 -8.44 11.56
C ASP A 82 8.41 -8.24 11.75
N ALA A 83 7.92 -7.01 11.65
CA ALA A 83 6.50 -6.68 11.58
C ALA A 83 5.91 -6.81 10.16
N ILE A 84 6.62 -6.32 9.15
CA ILE A 84 6.11 -6.19 7.77
C ILE A 84 5.98 -7.54 7.08
N LEU A 85 7.07 -8.32 7.07
CA LEU A 85 7.15 -9.55 6.27
C LEU A 85 6.12 -10.62 6.67
N PRO A 86 5.86 -10.89 7.97
CA PRO A 86 4.86 -11.89 8.35
C PRO A 86 3.46 -11.59 7.80
N ILE A 87 3.05 -10.30 7.81
CA ILE A 87 1.74 -9.88 7.30
C ILE A 87 1.63 -10.19 5.81
N PHE A 88 2.66 -9.86 5.04
CA PHE A 88 2.67 -10.10 3.60
C PHE A 88 2.69 -11.59 3.26
N PHE A 89 3.55 -12.38 3.91
CA PHE A 89 3.59 -13.83 3.65
C PHE A 89 2.29 -14.54 4.04
N ARG A 90 1.63 -14.14 5.13
CA ARG A 90 0.32 -14.69 5.50
C ARG A 90 -0.76 -14.38 4.44
N ALA A 91 -0.69 -13.22 3.78
CA ALA A 91 -1.65 -12.84 2.75
C ALA A 91 -1.61 -13.76 1.50
N SER A 92 -0.47 -14.39 1.18
CA SER A 92 -0.40 -15.38 0.08
C SER A 92 -1.09 -16.72 0.39
N ARG A 93 -1.41 -17.00 1.65
CA ARG A 93 -1.91 -18.32 2.04
C ARG A 93 -3.44 -18.34 1.87
N PRO A 94 -3.99 -19.31 1.13
CA PRO A 94 -5.43 -19.38 0.91
C PRO A 94 -6.18 -19.54 2.24
N THR A 95 -7.20 -18.72 2.45
CA THR A 95 -8.12 -18.82 3.59
C THR A 95 -9.03 -20.05 3.39
N GLY A 96 -8.55 -21.23 3.77
CA GLY A 96 -9.35 -22.46 3.65
C GLY A 96 -8.67 -23.75 4.08
N SER A 97 -8.56 -23.99 5.40
CA SER A 97 -8.91 -25.28 6.02
C SER A 97 -9.05 -25.12 7.53
N SER A 98 -10.30 -25.21 8.00
CA SER A 98 -10.76 -25.68 9.32
C SER A 98 -10.08 -25.17 10.60
N SER A 99 -10.94 -24.71 11.51
CA SER A 99 -10.78 -24.85 12.95
C SER A 99 -10.22 -26.23 13.33
N ASP A 100 -8.93 -26.31 13.60
CA ASP A 100 -8.29 -27.23 14.54
C ASP A 100 -6.79 -26.90 14.55
N GLY A 101 -6.37 -26.16 15.58
CA GLY A 101 -4.97 -25.90 15.89
C GLY A 101 -4.13 -25.48 14.69
N GLU A 102 -4.34 -24.29 14.13
CA GLU A 102 -3.24 -23.65 13.42
C GLU A 102 -2.10 -23.57 14.45
N PRO A 103 -0.93 -24.21 14.21
CA PRO A 103 0.21 -23.90 15.02
C PRO A 103 0.41 -22.42 14.80
N GLU A 104 0.23 -21.63 15.87
CA GLU A 104 0.66 -20.25 15.92
C GLU A 104 2.08 -20.29 15.37
N VAL A 105 2.24 -19.93 14.09
CA VAL A 105 3.53 -20.03 13.42
C VAL A 105 4.34 -18.99 14.15
N GLN A 106 5.10 -19.44 15.14
CA GLN A 106 6.16 -18.67 15.75
C GLN A 106 6.97 -18.23 14.55
N PHE A 107 6.77 -16.97 14.15
CA PHE A 107 7.51 -16.36 13.06
C PHE A 107 8.92 -16.28 13.62
N ASN A 108 9.68 -17.34 13.37
CA ASN A 108 11.01 -17.46 13.87
C ASN A 108 11.77 -16.31 13.23
N ARG A 109 12.57 -15.62 14.04
CA ARG A 109 13.43 -14.47 13.73
C ARG A 109 14.51 -14.76 12.68
N ALA A 110 14.25 -15.71 11.79
CA ALA A 110 15.13 -16.09 10.71
C ALA A 110 15.04 -15.00 9.65
N VAL A 111 16.03 -14.13 9.69
CA VAL A 111 16.61 -13.48 8.51
C VAL A 111 16.34 -14.32 7.26
N ARG A 112 15.43 -13.87 6.40
CA ARG A 112 15.13 -14.54 5.13
C ARG A 112 16.13 -14.06 4.09
N MET A 113 16.95 -14.98 3.59
CA MET A 113 17.87 -14.72 2.48
C MET A 113 17.08 -14.56 1.19
N SER A 114 17.65 -13.87 0.19
CA SER A 114 17.01 -13.71 -1.13
C SER A 114 16.64 -15.04 -1.83
N ASN A 115 17.31 -16.13 -1.44
CA ASN A 115 17.10 -17.48 -1.96
C ASN A 115 16.02 -18.31 -1.24
N ASP A 116 15.36 -17.76 -0.20
CA ASP A 116 14.30 -18.48 0.52
C ASP A 116 13.13 -18.83 -0.42
N PRO A 117 12.65 -20.10 -0.45
CA PRO A 117 11.56 -20.51 -1.32
C PRO A 117 10.25 -19.75 -1.06
N GLU A 118 10.02 -19.22 0.14
CA GLU A 118 8.80 -18.46 0.45
C GLU A 118 8.65 -17.19 -0.41
N TRP A 119 9.75 -16.61 -0.89
CA TRP A 119 9.74 -15.49 -1.83
C TRP A 119 9.04 -15.84 -3.16
N ASN A 120 9.07 -17.12 -3.55
CA ASN A 120 8.48 -17.62 -4.79
C ASN A 120 7.05 -18.14 -4.61
N LEU A 121 6.45 -17.98 -3.43
CA LEU A 121 5.05 -18.32 -3.22
C LEU A 121 4.16 -17.52 -4.19
N PRO A 122 3.10 -18.13 -4.73
CA PRO A 122 2.21 -17.42 -5.64
C PRO A 122 1.41 -16.36 -4.87
N TYR A 123 1.42 -15.14 -5.40
CA TYR A 123 0.52 -14.07 -4.98
C TYR A 123 -0.63 -13.98 -6.00
N ASN A 124 -1.67 -14.78 -5.73
CA ASN A 124 -2.83 -14.93 -6.62
C ASN A 124 -3.96 -14.03 -6.15
N LEU A 125 -3.95 -12.80 -6.65
CA LEU A 125 -5.06 -11.87 -6.46
C LEU A 125 -6.30 -12.35 -7.23
N LYS A 126 -7.48 -12.06 -6.68
CA LYS A 126 -8.76 -12.25 -7.38
C LYS A 126 -8.78 -11.54 -8.74
N TYR A 127 -8.09 -10.40 -8.83
CA TYR A 127 -7.97 -9.61 -10.05
C TYR A 127 -6.50 -9.24 -10.29
N GLY A 128 -6.03 -9.38 -11.53
CA GLY A 128 -4.67 -9.03 -11.93
C GLY A 128 -3.88 -10.21 -12.50
N ALA A 129 -2.67 -9.94 -12.97
CA ALA A 129 -1.75 -10.98 -13.42
C ALA A 129 -1.16 -11.74 -12.22
N PRO A 130 -0.96 -13.06 -12.32
CA PRO A 130 -0.28 -13.82 -11.28
C PRO A 130 1.16 -13.33 -11.12
N LYS A 131 1.62 -13.21 -9.87
CA LYS A 131 2.97 -12.76 -9.52
C LYS A 131 3.54 -13.61 -8.41
N THR A 132 4.84 -13.49 -8.18
CA THR A 132 5.45 -14.04 -6.96
C THR A 132 5.21 -13.10 -5.78
N MET A 133 5.22 -13.64 -4.56
CA MET A 133 5.14 -12.84 -3.34
C MET A 133 6.30 -11.86 -3.26
N LYS A 134 7.51 -12.24 -3.70
CA LYS A 134 8.64 -11.32 -3.84
C LYS A 134 8.30 -10.11 -4.69
N GLU A 135 7.70 -10.32 -5.86
CA GLU A 135 7.30 -9.22 -6.73
C GLU A 135 6.31 -8.29 -6.07
N ALA A 136 5.28 -8.86 -5.44
CA ALA A 136 4.28 -8.10 -4.71
C ALA A 136 4.90 -7.26 -3.59
N ILE A 137 5.84 -7.83 -2.82
CA ILE A 137 6.50 -7.15 -1.70
C ILE A 137 7.36 -6.00 -2.20
N TRP A 138 8.28 -6.23 -3.14
CA TRP A 138 9.20 -5.17 -3.55
C TRP A 138 8.47 -4.03 -4.24
N ARG A 139 7.40 -4.31 -5.00
CA ARG A 139 6.52 -3.28 -5.55
C ARG A 139 5.81 -2.51 -4.44
N THR A 140 5.24 -3.20 -3.46
CA THR A 140 4.54 -2.58 -2.32
C THR A 140 5.41 -1.62 -1.51
N ILE A 141 6.62 -2.03 -1.13
CA ILE A 141 7.50 -1.23 -0.26
C ILE A 141 8.10 0.00 -0.95
N ILE A 142 8.04 0.07 -2.28
CA ILE A 142 8.44 1.26 -3.05
C ILE A 142 7.25 1.99 -3.70
N GLY A 143 6.02 1.52 -3.45
CA GLY A 143 4.81 2.03 -4.10
C GLY A 143 4.84 1.88 -5.63
N ASP A 144 5.51 0.84 -6.13
CA ASP A 144 5.69 0.48 -7.55
C ASP A 144 6.12 1.67 -8.42
N GLU A 145 7.01 2.52 -7.89
CA GLU A 145 7.56 3.68 -8.59
C GLU A 145 8.94 4.01 -8.00
N ILE A 146 9.96 4.26 -8.83
CA ILE A 146 11.33 4.57 -8.37
C ILE A 146 11.83 5.97 -8.75
N PHE A 147 11.36 6.53 -9.87
CA PHE A 147 11.91 7.77 -10.43
C PHE A 147 11.08 9.03 -10.16
N GLN A 148 9.92 8.92 -9.49
CA GLN A 148 8.96 10.01 -9.34
C GLN A 148 8.43 10.55 -10.70
N ILE A 149 8.40 9.70 -11.72
CA ILE A 149 7.98 10.04 -13.11
C ILE A 149 6.60 9.43 -13.41
N ALA A 150 5.81 9.01 -12.41
CA ALA A 150 4.50 8.39 -12.60
C ALA A 150 4.56 7.18 -13.57
N GLN A 151 5.64 6.41 -13.49
CA GLN A 151 5.84 5.17 -14.23
C GLN A 151 6.05 4.02 -13.26
N ARG A 152 5.51 2.84 -13.63
CA ARG A 152 5.71 1.61 -12.86
C ARG A 152 7.19 1.33 -12.69
N ALA A 153 7.55 0.82 -11.52
CA ALA A 153 8.92 0.45 -11.24
C ALA A 153 9.36 -0.68 -12.20
N PRO A 154 10.51 -0.55 -12.88
CA PRO A 154 10.98 -1.57 -13.80
C PRO A 154 11.37 -2.87 -13.08
N ASP A 155 11.33 -4.00 -13.79
CA ASP A 155 11.54 -5.32 -13.19
C ASP A 155 12.96 -5.55 -12.64
N TYR A 156 13.96 -4.78 -13.09
CA TYR A 156 15.31 -4.82 -12.50
C TYR A 156 15.31 -4.42 -11.01
N CYS A 157 14.26 -3.75 -10.50
CA CYS A 157 14.11 -3.46 -9.09
C CYS A 157 14.04 -4.74 -8.23
N SER A 158 13.61 -5.87 -8.80
CA SER A 158 13.66 -7.17 -8.14
C SER A 158 15.10 -7.55 -7.72
N ARG A 159 16.09 -7.26 -8.58
CA ARG A 159 17.51 -7.51 -8.32
C ARG A 159 18.09 -6.55 -7.27
N LEU A 160 17.63 -5.30 -7.27
CA LEU A 160 17.97 -4.32 -6.23
C LEU A 160 17.39 -4.75 -4.87
N PHE A 161 16.18 -5.30 -4.87
CA PHE A 161 15.55 -5.85 -3.68
C PHE A 161 16.32 -7.06 -3.14
N ASP A 162 16.80 -7.97 -3.99
CA ASP A 162 17.63 -9.10 -3.55
C ASP A 162 18.88 -8.63 -2.81
N GLY A 163 19.64 -7.71 -3.40
CA GLY A 163 20.82 -7.20 -2.72
C GLY A 163 20.47 -6.36 -1.49
N TYR A 164 19.29 -5.73 -1.42
CA TYR A 164 18.82 -5.10 -0.18
C TYR A 164 18.60 -6.15 0.92
N ILE A 165 17.92 -7.24 0.60
CA ILE A 165 17.65 -8.35 1.52
C ILE A 165 18.97 -8.97 2.00
N ASP A 166 19.91 -9.24 1.10
CA ASP A 166 21.19 -9.85 1.44
C ASP A 166 22.09 -8.93 2.28
N VAL A 167 22.04 -7.61 2.05
CA VAL A 167 22.81 -6.62 2.82
C VAL A 167 22.18 -6.35 4.18
N VAL A 168 20.89 -6.04 4.19
CA VAL A 168 20.18 -5.53 5.36
C VAL A 168 19.69 -6.66 6.25
N LEU A 169 19.01 -7.66 5.67
CA LEU A 169 18.57 -8.82 6.46
C LEU A 169 19.73 -9.79 6.66
N GLY A 170 20.54 -10.04 5.64
CA GLY A 170 21.65 -10.98 5.70
C GLY A 170 22.91 -10.54 6.42
N GLN A 171 22.97 -9.29 6.90
CA GLN A 171 24.10 -8.75 7.66
C GLN A 171 25.46 -8.90 6.95
N THR A 172 25.46 -8.99 5.62
CA THR A 172 26.68 -9.20 4.82
C THR A 172 27.53 -7.93 4.69
N GLY A 173 26.96 -6.76 5.02
CA GLY A 173 27.64 -5.47 5.14
C GLY A 173 27.96 -4.76 3.82
N HIS A 174 27.96 -5.46 2.68
CA HIS A 174 28.29 -4.88 1.37
C HIS A 174 27.35 -5.39 0.26
N TYR A 175 26.76 -4.46 -0.50
CA TYR A 175 25.99 -4.79 -1.70
C TYR A 175 26.93 -5.38 -2.74
N LYS A 176 26.71 -6.64 -3.09
CA LYS A 176 27.41 -7.29 -4.20
C LYS A 176 26.64 -7.00 -5.48
N VAL A 177 27.26 -6.23 -6.38
CA VAL A 177 26.73 -6.07 -7.73
C VAL A 177 26.75 -7.44 -8.41
N PRO A 178 25.61 -7.93 -8.94
CA PRO A 178 25.57 -9.15 -9.72
C PRO A 178 26.53 -9.08 -10.92
N ASP A 179 27.23 -10.19 -11.16
CA ASP A 179 28.26 -10.27 -12.23
C ASP A 179 27.67 -10.08 -13.63
N ASP A 180 26.34 -10.25 -13.78
CA ASP A 180 25.56 -10.09 -15.01
C ASP A 180 24.92 -8.70 -15.17
N ALA A 181 25.25 -7.73 -14.32
CA ALA A 181 24.71 -6.38 -14.44
C ALA A 181 25.21 -5.69 -15.73
N ASP A 182 24.30 -5.40 -16.66
CA ASP A 182 24.56 -4.65 -17.91
C ASP A 182 24.98 -3.17 -17.69
N THR A 183 25.28 -2.76 -16.45
CA THR A 183 25.60 -1.37 -16.11
C THR A 183 26.91 -1.25 -15.35
N THR A 184 27.49 -0.04 -15.33
CA THR A 184 28.71 0.22 -14.56
C THR A 184 28.41 0.15 -13.06
N LEU A 185 29.41 -0.26 -12.27
CA LEU A 185 29.34 -0.31 -10.79
C LEU A 185 28.75 1.00 -10.20
N GLU A 186 29.20 2.16 -10.69
CA GLU A 186 28.70 3.46 -10.24
C GLU A 186 27.21 3.67 -10.51
N LYS A 187 26.73 3.28 -11.70
CA LYS A 187 25.31 3.41 -12.08
C LYS A 187 24.45 2.46 -11.24
N GLU A 188 24.93 1.25 -11.03
CA GLU A 188 24.25 0.25 -10.23
C GLU A 188 24.10 0.70 -8.76
N LEU A 189 25.18 1.19 -8.15
CA LEU A 189 25.15 1.75 -6.79
C LEU A 189 24.21 2.97 -6.70
N ALA A 190 24.15 3.80 -7.74
CA ALA A 190 23.22 4.92 -7.80
C ALA A 190 21.75 4.45 -7.89
N LEU A 191 21.46 3.38 -8.64
CA LEU A 191 20.13 2.77 -8.70
C LEU A 191 19.73 2.15 -7.36
N PHE A 192 20.64 1.41 -6.72
CA PHE A 192 20.43 0.85 -5.40
C PHE A 192 20.13 1.93 -4.36
N SER A 193 20.90 3.02 -4.36
CA SER A 193 20.67 4.17 -3.47
C SER A 193 19.30 4.82 -3.70
N LYS A 194 18.86 4.94 -4.97
CA LYS A 194 17.52 5.46 -5.31
C LYS A 194 16.41 4.53 -4.82
N PHE A 195 16.59 3.22 -5.00
CA PHE A 195 15.66 2.19 -4.52
C PHE A 195 15.50 2.25 -3.00
N GLN A 196 16.61 2.31 -2.26
CA GLN A 196 16.60 2.48 -0.80
C GLN A 196 15.90 3.78 -0.39
N ARG A 197 16.25 4.91 -0.98
CA ARG A 197 15.61 6.19 -0.67
C ARG A 197 14.11 6.16 -0.89
N ARG A 198 13.66 5.53 -1.98
CA ARG A 198 12.22 5.41 -2.26
C ARG A 198 11.53 4.55 -1.21
N MET A 199 12.11 3.41 -0.88
CA MET A 199 11.59 2.53 0.17
C MET A 199 11.48 3.27 1.52
N ASP A 200 12.49 4.07 1.86
CA ASP A 200 12.48 4.92 3.07
C ASP A 200 11.29 5.89 3.05
N THR A 201 11.09 6.59 1.94
CA THR A 201 9.96 7.53 1.78
C THR A 201 8.60 6.84 1.91
N VAL A 202 8.46 5.65 1.34
CA VAL A 202 7.18 4.92 1.29
C VAL A 202 6.84 4.28 2.63
N LEU A 203 7.82 3.81 3.39
CA LEU A 203 7.57 3.15 4.69
C LEU A 203 7.63 4.11 5.89
N TYR A 204 8.15 5.33 5.71
CA TYR A 204 8.26 6.31 6.78
C TYR A 204 6.88 6.71 7.31
N ARG A 205 6.63 6.43 8.59
CA ARG A 205 5.34 6.75 9.24
C ARG A 205 4.14 6.13 8.54
N ARG A 206 4.31 4.86 8.13
CA ARG A 206 3.26 4.04 7.52
C ARG A 206 3.13 2.68 8.19
N SER A 207 1.98 2.06 7.98
CA SER A 207 1.70 0.68 8.39
C SER A 207 1.65 -0.23 7.17
N ALA A 208 2.30 -1.38 7.25
CA ALA A 208 2.06 -2.49 6.34
C ALA A 208 0.76 -3.19 6.71
N PHE A 209 0.00 -3.64 5.73
CA PHE A 209 -1.27 -4.32 5.97
C PHE A 209 -1.55 -5.43 4.98
N SER A 210 -2.48 -6.30 5.38
CA SER A 210 -3.15 -7.24 4.51
C SER A 210 -4.67 -7.11 4.67
N THR A 211 -5.41 -7.51 3.64
CA THR A 211 -6.88 -7.49 3.62
C THR A 211 -7.46 -8.90 3.66
N SER A 212 -8.79 -9.01 3.74
CA SER A 212 -9.49 -10.29 3.87
C SER A 212 -9.35 -11.17 2.62
N ASP A 213 -9.35 -10.57 1.43
CA ASP A 213 -9.12 -11.23 0.14
C ASP A 213 -7.62 -11.40 -0.19
N GLY A 214 -6.73 -11.12 0.76
CA GLY A 214 -5.29 -11.38 0.61
C GLY A 214 -4.51 -10.28 -0.12
N TRP A 215 -5.09 -9.09 -0.33
CA TRP A 215 -4.34 -7.95 -0.84
C TRP A 215 -3.31 -7.48 0.18
N ILE A 216 -2.14 -7.05 -0.30
CA ILE A 216 -1.11 -6.41 0.54
C ILE A 216 -0.93 -4.94 0.17
N GLY A 217 -0.51 -4.15 1.15
CA GLY A 217 -0.33 -2.71 0.94
C GLY A 217 0.40 -1.98 2.04
N VAL A 218 0.53 -0.66 1.83
CA VAL A 218 1.09 0.29 2.80
C VAL A 218 0.13 1.47 3.00
N GLY A 219 -0.35 1.64 4.22
CA GLY A 219 -1.39 2.59 4.61
C GLY A 219 -0.93 3.56 5.70
N PRO A 220 -1.81 4.48 6.12
CA PRO A 220 -1.52 5.43 7.20
C PRO A 220 -1.22 4.72 8.52
N ASP A 221 -0.36 5.32 9.36
CA ASP A 221 0.01 4.77 10.68
C ASP A 221 -1.17 4.52 11.63
N ASP A 222 -2.23 5.30 11.48
CA ASP A 222 -3.41 5.25 12.35
C ASP A 222 -4.45 4.23 11.87
N MET A 223 -4.15 3.46 10.81
CA MET A 223 -5.03 2.40 10.32
C MET A 223 -5.13 1.24 11.31
N LYS A 224 -6.25 0.51 11.25
CA LYS A 224 -6.58 -0.61 12.14
C LYS A 224 -7.25 -1.74 11.37
N ALA A 225 -7.17 -2.95 11.92
CA ALA A 225 -8.02 -4.05 11.48
C ALA A 225 -9.51 -3.65 11.55
N GLY A 226 -10.27 -3.99 10.52
CA GLY A 226 -11.65 -3.56 10.33
C GLY A 226 -11.83 -2.23 9.59
N ASP A 227 -10.77 -1.47 9.33
CA ASP A 227 -10.83 -0.34 8.40
C ASP A 227 -11.11 -0.84 6.97
N ILE A 228 -11.73 0.00 6.15
CA ILE A 228 -12.21 -0.34 4.82
C ILE A 228 -11.33 0.34 3.78
N ILE A 229 -10.85 -0.43 2.80
CA ILE A 229 -10.17 0.10 1.62
C ILE A 229 -11.21 0.46 0.58
N VAL A 230 -11.13 1.68 0.05
CA VAL A 230 -12.08 2.20 -0.93
C VAL A 230 -11.38 2.88 -2.09
N LEU A 231 -12.01 2.81 -3.26
CA LEU A 231 -11.70 3.64 -4.42
C LEU A 231 -12.73 4.75 -4.51
N LEU A 232 -12.34 5.98 -4.15
CA LEU A 232 -13.23 7.15 -4.21
C LEU A 232 -13.25 7.72 -5.63
N SER A 233 -14.44 8.05 -6.14
CA SER A 233 -14.59 8.66 -7.47
C SER A 233 -13.84 9.98 -7.56
N GLY A 234 -13.04 10.14 -8.62
CA GLY A 234 -12.17 11.29 -8.80
C GLY A 234 -10.91 11.28 -7.93
N GLY A 235 -10.70 10.23 -7.12
CA GLY A 235 -9.43 9.93 -6.48
C GLY A 235 -8.56 9.08 -7.37
N ASP A 236 -7.28 9.39 -7.42
CA ASP A 236 -6.31 8.67 -8.24
C ASP A 236 -5.67 7.48 -7.51
N VAL A 237 -5.93 7.34 -6.19
CA VAL A 237 -5.34 6.31 -5.32
C VAL A 237 -6.38 5.67 -4.40
N PRO A 238 -6.15 4.45 -3.88
CA PRO A 238 -6.96 3.86 -2.82
C PRO A 238 -6.89 4.66 -1.51
N HIS A 239 -8.00 4.68 -0.77
CA HIS A 239 -8.13 5.36 0.52
C HIS A 239 -8.58 4.39 1.61
N VAL A 240 -8.24 4.71 2.85
CA VAL A 240 -8.67 3.99 4.04
C VAL A 240 -9.76 4.80 4.74
N LEU A 241 -10.92 4.18 4.94
CA LEU A 241 -12.04 4.72 5.70
C LEU A 241 -12.29 3.89 6.96
N ARG A 242 -12.69 4.58 8.04
CA ARG A 242 -13.15 3.92 9.27
C ARG A 242 -14.61 4.26 9.53
N SER A 243 -15.45 3.23 9.71
CA SER A 243 -16.85 3.43 10.08
C SER A 243 -16.96 4.04 11.47
N CYS A 244 -17.87 4.99 11.66
CA CYS A 244 -18.26 5.45 12.99
C CYS A 244 -19.19 4.41 13.65
N GLU A 245 -19.03 4.15 14.94
CA GLU A 245 -19.94 3.28 15.71
C GLU A 245 -21.34 3.92 15.85
N CYS A 246 -21.40 5.26 15.88
CA CYS A 246 -22.61 6.04 16.10
C CYS A 246 -23.00 6.83 14.84
N GLY A 247 -23.48 6.15 13.79
CA GLY A 247 -24.08 6.78 12.61
C GLY A 247 -23.61 6.24 11.26
N ASN A 248 -24.15 6.80 10.18
CA ASN A 248 -23.85 6.39 8.80
C ASN A 248 -22.71 7.24 8.19
N HIS A 249 -21.63 7.47 8.95
CA HIS A 249 -20.50 8.29 8.52
C HIS A 249 -19.17 7.56 8.67
N TYR A 250 -18.18 8.00 7.90
CA TYR A 250 -16.83 7.46 7.87
C TYR A 250 -15.81 8.54 8.22
N TRP A 251 -14.76 8.16 8.93
CA TRP A 251 -13.56 8.97 9.06
C TRP A 251 -12.61 8.63 7.91
N LEU A 252 -12.11 9.65 7.22
CA LEU A 252 -11.02 9.48 6.28
C LEU A 252 -9.70 9.34 7.05
N ILE A 253 -9.13 8.14 7.03
CA ILE A 253 -7.86 7.85 7.70
C ILE A 253 -6.68 8.30 6.83
N GLY A 254 -6.75 8.08 5.51
CA GLY A 254 -5.78 8.60 4.55
C GLY A 254 -5.62 7.73 3.30
N GLU A 255 -4.65 8.08 2.46
CA GLU A 255 -4.30 7.38 1.23
C GLU A 255 -3.49 6.11 1.50
N CYS A 256 -3.67 5.06 0.71
CA CYS A 256 -2.90 3.83 0.80
C CYS A 256 -2.46 3.31 -0.57
N TYR A 257 -1.34 2.60 -0.58
CA TYR A 257 -0.92 1.80 -1.72
C TYR A 257 -1.44 0.38 -1.54
N VAL A 258 -2.04 -0.19 -2.58
CA VAL A 258 -2.43 -1.60 -2.64
C VAL A 258 -1.88 -2.21 -3.92
N GLU A 259 -1.11 -3.28 -3.76
CA GLU A 259 -0.51 -4.00 -4.87
C GLU A 259 -1.60 -4.57 -5.78
N GLY A 260 -1.55 -4.26 -7.08
CA GLY A 260 -2.52 -4.72 -8.07
C GLY A 260 -3.84 -3.94 -8.12
N ILE A 261 -3.95 -2.81 -7.41
CA ILE A 261 -5.10 -1.90 -7.53
C ILE A 261 -4.66 -0.52 -8.04
N MET A 262 -3.49 -0.06 -7.60
CA MET A 262 -2.97 1.30 -7.80
C MET A 262 -2.96 1.76 -9.28
N TYR A 263 -2.77 0.86 -10.24
CA TYR A 263 -2.70 1.21 -11.66
C TYR A 263 -4.00 0.85 -12.42
N GLY A 264 -5.11 0.74 -11.69
CA GLY A 264 -6.44 0.53 -12.24
C GLY A 264 -6.73 -0.89 -12.70
N GLU A 265 -5.91 -1.88 -12.34
CA GLU A 265 -6.11 -3.28 -12.74
C GLU A 265 -7.45 -3.81 -12.25
N LEU A 266 -7.84 -3.49 -11.02
CA LEU A 266 -9.15 -3.83 -10.45
C LEU A 266 -10.29 -3.24 -11.28
N MET A 267 -10.26 -1.93 -11.55
CA MET A 267 -11.31 -1.26 -12.35
C MET A 267 -11.39 -1.82 -13.77
N ASN A 268 -10.26 -2.16 -14.38
CA ASN A 268 -10.21 -2.76 -15.70
C ASN A 268 -10.78 -4.19 -15.72
N ALA A 269 -10.59 -4.96 -14.65
CA ALA A 269 -11.19 -6.28 -14.51
C ALA A 269 -12.71 -6.19 -14.32
N LEU A 270 -13.17 -5.33 -13.40
CA LEU A 270 -14.59 -5.19 -13.07
C LEU A 270 -15.44 -4.63 -14.24
N LYS A 271 -14.88 -3.74 -15.08
CA LYS A 271 -15.55 -3.29 -16.31
C LYS A 271 -15.89 -4.42 -17.27
N LYS A 272 -15.13 -5.53 -17.25
CA LYS A 272 -15.39 -6.71 -18.09
C LYS A 272 -16.51 -7.59 -17.51
N GLU A 273 -16.73 -7.54 -16.20
CA GLU A 273 -17.69 -8.39 -15.48
C GLU A 273 -19.09 -7.76 -15.32
N SER A 274 -19.32 -6.55 -15.86
CA SER A 274 -20.63 -5.88 -15.98
C SER A 274 -21.36 -5.56 -14.66
N GLY A 275 -20.67 -5.49 -13.52
CA GLY A 275 -21.28 -5.19 -12.23
C GLY A 275 -20.35 -4.46 -11.27
N VAL A 276 -20.22 -3.14 -11.41
CA VAL A 276 -19.74 -2.30 -10.31
C VAL A 276 -20.89 -1.46 -9.82
N GLU A 277 -21.30 -1.70 -8.57
CA GLU A 277 -22.21 -0.84 -7.85
C GLU A 277 -21.37 0.04 -6.92
N GLY A 278 -21.31 1.33 -7.24
CA GLY A 278 -20.74 2.31 -6.35
C GLY A 278 -21.67 2.59 -5.17
N LYS A 279 -21.07 2.92 -4.03
CA LYS A 279 -21.75 3.37 -2.81
C LYS A 279 -21.33 4.80 -2.51
N ILE A 280 -22.23 5.53 -1.87
CA ILE A 280 -21.93 6.86 -1.35
C ILE A 280 -21.37 6.73 0.07
N PHE A 281 -20.11 7.16 0.24
CA PHE A 281 -19.44 7.30 1.52
C PHE A 281 -19.65 8.71 2.06
N ARG A 282 -20.21 8.82 3.26
CA ARG A 282 -20.43 10.08 3.96
C ARG A 282 -19.27 10.34 4.90
N ILE A 283 -18.32 11.16 4.47
CA ILE A 283 -17.07 11.43 5.20
C ILE A 283 -17.24 12.67 6.07
N ARG A 284 -16.79 12.58 7.33
CA ARG A 284 -16.72 13.68 8.29
C ARG A 284 -15.29 13.93 8.74
#